data_AF-A0A9E3EFT7-F1
#
_entry.id   AF-A0A9E3EFT7-F1
#
_cell.length_a   1.000
_cell.length_b   1.000
_cell.length_c   1.000
_cell.angle_alpha   90.00
_cell.angle_beta   90.00
_cell.angle_gamma   90.00
#
_symmetry.space_group_name_H-M   'P 1'
#
loop_
_entity.id
_entity.type
_entity.pdbx_description
1 polymer ?
#
loop_
_entity_poly.entity_id
_entity_poly.type
_entity_poly.pdbx_seq_one_letter_code
_entity_poly.pdbx_strand_id
1 'polypeptide(L)'
;DGIQHACEGETSMMMAVKPDLVDHSRLPEAHGPSLGLSAALARPIHLWKSFKELTPSGVMGDARRATAAKGEAILDACAKGIADRLLKGEPWA
;
A
#
# COMPACT_ATOMS: atom_id res chain seq x y z
N ASP A 1 -8.03 2.57 -7.69
CA ASP A 1 -7.76 1.57 -6.63
C ASP A 1 -6.91 2.18 -5.55
N GLY A 2 -7.20 1.90 -4.28
CA GLY A 2 -6.43 2.42 -3.14
C GLY A 2 -5.11 1.67 -2.93
N ILE A 3 -4.40 1.99 -1.85
CA ILE A 3 -3.21 1.24 -1.43
C ILE A 3 -3.61 -0.21 -1.09
N GLN A 4 -2.79 -1.16 -1.55
CA GLN A 4 -2.89 -2.61 -1.33
C GLN A 4 -1.65 -3.07 -0.52
N HIS A 5 -1.24 -4.34 -0.61
CA HIS A 5 -0.12 -4.87 0.17
C HIS A 5 1.16 -5.04 -0.67
N ALA A 6 2.27 -4.50 -0.18
CA ALA A 6 3.55 -4.39 -0.86
C ALA A 6 3.42 -3.83 -2.30
N CYS A 7 2.41 -2.99 -2.55
CA CYS A 7 2.14 -2.40 -3.87
C CYS A 7 3.04 -1.18 -4.14
N GLU A 8 2.80 -0.48 -5.26
CA GLU A 8 3.49 0.76 -5.62
C GLU A 8 3.54 1.76 -4.46
N GLY A 9 2.43 1.96 -3.75
CA GLY A 9 2.33 2.93 -2.66
C GLY A 9 3.21 2.57 -1.46
N GLU A 10 3.01 1.37 -0.90
CA GLU A 10 3.79 0.92 0.28
C GLU A 10 5.28 0.83 -0.03
N THR A 11 5.65 0.31 -1.19
CA THR A 11 7.05 0.21 -1.62
C THR A 11 7.66 1.60 -1.83
N SER A 12 6.92 2.54 -2.44
CA SER A 12 7.40 3.92 -2.61
C SER A 12 7.64 4.60 -1.26
N MET A 13 6.72 4.45 -0.30
CA MET A 13 6.89 4.98 1.06
C MET A 13 8.12 4.39 1.74
N MET A 14 8.34 3.08 1.64
CA MET A 14 9.54 2.44 2.20
C MET A 14 10.83 2.93 1.54
N MET A 15 10.84 3.17 0.21
CA MET A 15 11.97 3.78 -0.48
C MET A 15 12.30 5.19 0.03
N ALA A 16 11.30 5.95 0.49
CA ALA A 16 11.53 7.27 1.08
C ALA A 16 12.04 7.19 2.54
N VAL A 17 11.47 6.29 3.36
CA VAL A 17 11.76 6.24 4.82
C VAL A 17 13.00 5.40 5.15
N LYS A 18 13.17 4.25 4.48
CA LYS A 18 14.24 3.27 4.71
C LYS A 18 14.62 2.58 3.39
N PRO A 19 15.26 3.30 2.45
CA PRO A 19 15.63 2.75 1.14
C PRO A 19 16.48 1.47 1.24
N ASP A 20 17.36 1.38 2.24
CA ASP A 20 18.25 0.22 2.44
C ASP A 20 17.50 -1.08 2.82
N LEU A 21 16.22 -1.00 3.17
CA LEU A 21 15.37 -2.16 3.44
C LEU A 21 14.58 -2.63 2.21
N VAL A 22 14.71 -1.95 1.08
CA VAL A 22 14.07 -2.32 -0.19
C VAL A 22 15.10 -2.98 -1.09
N ASP A 23 14.93 -4.27 -1.36
CA ASP A 23 15.79 -5.00 -2.29
C ASP A 23 15.42 -4.65 -3.75
N HIS A 24 16.13 -3.69 -4.32
CA HIS A 24 15.94 -3.24 -5.70
C HIS A 24 16.13 -4.34 -6.74
N SER A 25 16.94 -5.37 -6.43
CA SER A 25 17.22 -6.47 -7.38
C SER A 25 15.99 -7.35 -7.61
N ARG A 26 15.06 -7.39 -6.64
CA ARG A 26 13.83 -8.20 -6.68
C ARG A 26 12.59 -7.41 -7.07
N LEU A 27 12.70 -6.10 -7.31
CA LEU A 27 11.58 -5.27 -7.79
C LEU A 27 10.89 -5.81 -9.05
N PRO A 28 11.59 -6.38 -10.05
CA PRO A 28 10.92 -6.99 -11.21
C PRO A 28 9.92 -8.09 -10.84
N GLU A 29 10.13 -8.77 -9.72
CA GLU A 29 9.26 -9.83 -9.18
C GLU A 29 8.14 -9.27 -8.28
N ALA A 30 8.20 -7.98 -7.91
CA ALA A 30 7.30 -7.35 -6.94
C ALA A 30 5.95 -6.97 -7.57
N HIS A 31 5.22 -7.98 -8.05
CA HIS A 31 3.86 -7.85 -8.54
C HIS A 31 3.05 -9.09 -8.17
N GLY A 32 1.73 -8.92 -8.13
CA GLY A 32 0.81 -9.97 -7.77
C GLY A 32 -0.62 -9.62 -8.17
N PRO A 33 -1.61 -10.42 -7.74
CA PRO A 33 -3.00 -10.16 -8.06
C PRO A 33 -3.42 -8.79 -7.51
N SER A 34 -4.26 -8.09 -8.25
CA SER A 34 -4.97 -6.93 -7.73
C SER A 34 -6.33 -7.40 -7.22
N LEU A 35 -6.54 -7.36 -5.91
CA LEU A 35 -7.88 -7.46 -5.37
C LEU A 35 -8.52 -6.09 -5.52
N GLY A 36 -9.57 -5.98 -6.35
CA GLY A 36 -10.46 -4.83 -6.28
C GLY A 36 -11.05 -4.78 -4.87
N LEU A 37 -10.38 -4.09 -3.95
CA LEU A 37 -10.66 -4.14 -2.51
C LEU A 37 -12.11 -3.71 -2.26
N SER A 38 -12.61 -2.78 -3.07
CA SER A 38 -14.01 -2.37 -3.10
C SER A 38 -14.96 -3.52 -3.43
N ALA A 39 -14.67 -4.36 -4.44
CA ALA A 39 -15.51 -5.51 -4.79
C ALA A 39 -15.45 -6.64 -3.74
N ALA A 40 -14.29 -6.83 -3.11
CA ALA A 40 -14.12 -7.83 -2.05
C ALA A 40 -14.84 -7.43 -0.75
N LEU A 41 -14.82 -6.14 -0.40
CA LEU A 41 -15.47 -5.58 0.79
C LEU A 41 -16.98 -5.33 0.58
N ALA A 42 -17.45 -5.25 -0.66
CA ALA A 42 -18.88 -5.08 -0.97
C ALA A 42 -19.74 -6.35 -0.73
N ARG A 43 -19.11 -7.49 -0.40
CA ARG A 43 -19.84 -8.75 -0.16
C ARG A 43 -20.36 -8.80 1.28
N PRO A 44 -21.63 -9.24 1.51
CA PRO A 44 -22.21 -9.29 2.85
C PRO A 44 -21.61 -10.40 3.74
N ILE A 45 -20.89 -11.36 3.15
CA ILE A 45 -20.25 -12.46 3.86
C ILE A 45 -18.79 -12.53 3.39
N HIS A 46 -17.87 -12.51 4.36
CA HIS A 46 -16.44 -12.66 4.14
C HIS A 46 -15.98 -14.01 4.65
N LEU A 47 -15.21 -14.72 3.82
CA LEU A 47 -14.49 -15.91 4.22
C LEU A 47 -13.02 -15.54 4.37
N TRP A 48 -12.44 -15.91 5.50
CA TRP A 48 -11.00 -15.81 5.67
C TRP A 48 -10.31 -16.74 4.65
N LYS A 49 -9.25 -16.24 4.05
CA LYS A 49 -8.33 -17.01 3.21
C LYS A 49 -6.92 -16.73 3.68
N SER A 50 -6.05 -17.74 3.68
CA SER A 50 -4.66 -17.48 4.00
C SER A 50 -4.05 -16.57 2.94
N PHE A 51 -3.12 -15.72 3.35
CA PHE A 51 -2.48 -14.80 2.41
C PHE A 51 -1.70 -15.53 1.31
N LYS A 52 -1.18 -16.72 1.62
CA LYS A 52 -0.52 -17.64 0.67
C LYS A 52 -1.46 -18.14 -0.43
N GLU A 53 -2.74 -18.34 -0.13
CA GLU A 53 -3.76 -18.68 -1.15
C GLU A 53 -4.11 -17.47 -2.03
N LEU A 54 -3.90 -16.25 -1.53
CA LEU A 54 -4.22 -15.03 -2.26
C LEU A 54 -3.06 -14.61 -3.18
N THR A 55 -1.82 -14.71 -2.71
CA THR A 55 -0.64 -14.29 -3.48
C THR A 55 0.56 -15.19 -3.20
N PRO A 56 1.19 -15.77 -4.24
CA PRO A 56 2.42 -16.56 -4.08
C PRO A 56 3.62 -15.74 -3.61
N SER A 57 3.73 -14.47 -4.04
CA SER A 57 4.86 -13.59 -3.74
C SER A 57 4.69 -12.81 -2.44
N GLY A 58 3.48 -12.75 -1.90
CA GLY A 58 3.14 -11.80 -0.83
C GLY A 58 2.80 -10.40 -1.35
N VAL A 59 2.96 -10.14 -2.65
CA VAL A 59 2.57 -8.83 -3.23
C VAL A 59 1.13 -8.87 -3.69
N MET A 60 0.40 -7.80 -3.44
CA MET A 60 -0.93 -7.54 -3.96
C MET A 60 -0.92 -6.17 -4.65
N GLY A 61 -1.07 -6.16 -5.98
CA GLY A 61 -0.81 -5.01 -6.83
C GLY A 61 0.53 -5.11 -7.55
N ASP A 62 1.09 -3.96 -7.95
CA ASP A 62 2.34 -3.89 -8.73
C ASP A 62 3.24 -2.81 -8.15
N ALA A 63 4.44 -3.17 -7.71
CA ALA A 63 5.42 -2.25 -7.13
C ALA A 63 6.55 -1.87 -8.09
N ARG A 64 6.56 -2.39 -9.32
CA ARG A 64 7.67 -2.19 -10.28
C ARG A 64 7.88 -0.73 -10.68
N ARG A 65 6.87 0.12 -10.45
CA ARG A 65 6.89 1.56 -10.75
C ARG A 65 7.09 2.43 -9.50
N ALA A 66 7.39 1.81 -8.36
CA ALA A 66 7.63 2.53 -7.11
C ALA A 66 8.86 3.42 -7.20
N THR A 67 8.80 4.59 -6.58
CA THR A 67 9.92 5.53 -6.48
C THR A 67 9.91 6.25 -5.14
N ALA A 68 11.08 6.66 -4.65
CA ALA A 68 11.18 7.45 -3.42
C ALA A 68 10.35 8.76 -3.49
N ALA A 69 10.40 9.46 -4.63
CA ALA A 69 9.64 10.71 -4.83
C ALA A 69 8.11 10.51 -4.70
N LYS A 70 7.58 9.36 -5.17
CA LYS A 70 6.18 9.01 -4.92
C LYS A 70 5.92 8.76 -3.44
N GLY A 71 6.87 8.13 -2.76
CA GLY A 71 6.81 7.86 -1.33
C GLY A 71 6.71 9.13 -0.51
N GLU A 72 7.60 10.10 -0.77
CA GLU A 72 7.58 11.42 -0.14
C GLU A 72 6.23 12.11 -0.35
N ALA A 73 5.74 12.16 -1.60
CA ALA A 73 4.45 12.79 -1.91
C ALA A 73 3.25 12.12 -1.17
N ILE A 74 3.26 10.78 -1.07
CA ILE A 74 2.22 10.03 -0.33
C ILE A 74 2.32 10.33 1.17
N LEU A 75 3.52 10.27 1.75
CA LEU A 75 3.75 10.52 3.17
C LEU A 75 3.36 11.95 3.56
N ASP A 76 3.71 12.94 2.74
CA ASP A 76 3.33 14.33 2.96
C ASP A 76 1.80 14.51 2.93
N ALA A 77 1.13 13.90 1.95
CA ALA A 77 -0.33 13.94 1.85
C ALA A 77 -0.99 13.28 3.07
N CYS A 78 -0.50 12.13 3.52
CA CYS A 78 -0.98 11.44 4.72
C CYS A 78 -0.74 12.27 5.99
N ALA A 79 0.47 12.80 6.17
CA ALA A 79 0.84 13.62 7.31
C ALA A 79 -0.03 14.89 7.38
N LYS A 80 -0.23 15.57 6.24
CA LYS A 80 -1.12 16.72 6.14
C LYS A 80 -2.56 16.35 6.49
N GLY A 81 -3.09 15.25 5.93
CA GLY A 81 -4.45 14.81 6.21
C GLY A 81 -4.69 14.51 7.68
N ILE A 82 -3.74 13.85 8.35
CA ILE A 82 -3.80 13.58 9.80
C ILE A 82 -3.73 14.90 10.58
N ALA A 83 -2.76 15.77 10.28
CA ALA A 83 -2.60 17.04 10.98
C ALA A 83 -3.85 17.94 10.85
N ASP A 84 -4.41 18.07 9.66
CA ASP A 84 -5.61 18.87 9.40
C ASP A 84 -6.81 18.37 10.24
N ARG A 85 -6.95 17.05 10.43
CA ARG A 85 -8.01 16.46 11.27
C ARG A 85 -7.78 16.68 12.76
N LEU A 86 -6.53 16.55 13.21
CA LEU A 86 -6.17 16.82 14.60
C LEU A 86 -6.44 18.28 14.97
N LEU A 87 -6.09 19.22 14.10
CA LEU A 87 -6.32 20.65 14.30
C LEU A 87 -7.81 21.01 14.34
N LYS A 88 -8.66 20.28 13.62
CA LYS A 88 -10.13 20.44 13.67
C LYS A 88 -10.78 19.83 14.91
N GLY A 89 -10.06 19.02 15.68
CA GLY A 89 -10.64 18.25 16.78
C GLY A 89 -11.48 17.05 16.32
N GLU A 90 -11.23 16.53 15.11
CA GLU A 90 -11.98 15.44 14.48
C GLU A 90 -11.11 14.20 14.18
N PRO A 91 -10.40 13.62 15.17
CA PRO A 91 -9.46 12.53 14.93
C PRO A 91 -10.09 11.23 14.42
N TRP A 92 -11.42 11.06 14.59
CA TRP A 92 -12.12 9.78 14.34
C TRP A 92 -13.32 9.85 13.38
N ALA A 93 -13.69 11.03 12.90
CA ALA A 93 -14.69 11.25 11.84
C ALA A 93 -14.47 10.43 10.55
#